data_AF-A0A5K1EG08-F1
#
_entry.id   AF-A0A5K1EG08-F1
#
_cell.length_a   1.000
_cell.length_b   1.000
_cell.length_c   1.000
_cell.angle_alpha   90.00
_cell.angle_beta   90.00
_cell.angle_gamma   90.00
#
_symmetry.space_group_name_H-M   'P 1'
#
loop_
_entity.id
_entity.type
_entity.pdbx_description
1 polymer ?
#
loop_
_entity_poly.entity_id
_entity_poly.type
_entity_poly.pdbx_seq_one_letter_code
_entity_poly.pdbx_strand_id
1 'polypeptide(L)' 'PHFNPLKRNHGARTDEDRHAGDLGNIFAGQD' A
#
# COMPACT_ATOMS: atom_id res chain seq x y z
N PRO A 1 -4.80 -5.40 9.46
CA PRO A 1 -5.07 -5.55 8.00
C PRO A 1 -5.25 -4.18 7.34
N HIS A 2 -4.79 -4.00 6.09
CA HIS A 2 -4.95 -2.73 5.38
C HIS A 2 -6.39 -2.50 4.94
N PHE A 3 -6.77 -1.24 4.69
CA PHE A 3 -8.08 -0.92 4.15
C PHE A 3 -8.23 -1.53 2.75
N ASN A 4 -9.22 -2.42 2.60
CA ASN A 4 -9.41 -3.23 1.39
C ASN A 4 -10.91 -3.41 1.05
N PRO A 5 -11.60 -2.35 0.60
CA PRO A 5 -13.02 -2.43 0.24
C PRO A 5 -13.27 -3.29 -1.00
N LEU A 6 -12.24 -3.55 -1.81
CA LEU A 6 -12.34 -4.28 -3.08
C LEU A 6 -11.86 -5.74 -2.98
N LYS A 7 -11.46 -6.21 -1.79
CA LYS A 7 -10.93 -7.57 -1.55
C LYS A 7 -9.78 -7.98 -2.49
N ARG A 8 -8.90 -7.03 -2.81
CA ARG A 8 -7.69 -7.26 -3.61
C ARG A 8 -6.59 -7.94 -2.79
N ASN A 9 -5.55 -8.41 -3.47
CA ASN A 9 -4.34 -8.90 -2.78
C ASN A 9 -3.48 -7.73 -2.30
N HIS A 10 -2.48 -8.02 -1.45
CA HIS A 10 -1.48 -7.03 -1.09
C HIS A 10 -0.53 -6.76 -2.27
N GLY A 11 -0.17 -5.51 -2.51
CA GLY A 11 0.74 -5.10 -3.58
C GLY A 11 1.54 -3.84 -3.26
N ALA A 12 2.47 -3.49 -4.14
CA ALA A 12 3.19 -2.21 -4.08
C ALA A 12 2.26 -1.04 -4.42
N ARG A 13 2.67 0.20 -4.07
CA ARG A 13 1.87 1.41 -4.29
C ARG A 13 1.44 1.60 -5.76
N THR A 14 2.28 1.18 -6.71
CA THR A 14 2.08 1.32 -8.16
C THR A 14 1.39 0.12 -8.79
N ASP A 15 1.19 -0.96 -8.05
CA ASP A 15 0.54 -2.16 -8.60
C ASP A 15 -0.95 -1.91 -8.79
N GLU A 16 -1.48 -2.41 -9.91
CA GLU A 16 -2.92 -2.33 -10.18
C GLU A 16 -3.72 -3.22 -9.21
N ASP A 17 -3.20 -4.40 -8.88
CA ASP A 17 -3.75 -5.28 -7.83
C ASP A 17 -3.06 -5.01 -6.49
N ARG A 18 -3.72 -4.20 -5.64
CA ARG A 18 -3.28 -3.88 -4.29
C ARG A 18 -4.47 -3.55 -3.39
N HIS A 19 -4.27 -3.58 -2.07
CA HIS A 19 -5.24 -2.99 -1.16
C HIS A 19 -5.27 -1.47 -1.37
N ALA A 20 -6.43 -0.83 -1.15
CA ALA A 20 -6.53 0.62 -1.19
C ALA A 20 -5.58 1.31 -0.19
N GLY A 21 -5.37 0.67 0.97
CA GLY A 21 -4.44 1.09 2.02
C GLY A 21 -2.97 0.71 1.81
N ASP A 22 -2.59 0.13 0.66
CA ASP A 22 -1.18 -0.17 0.36
C ASP A 22 -0.46 1.10 -0.08
N LEU A 23 0.04 1.84 0.91
CA LEU A 23 0.70 3.13 0.69
C LEU A 23 2.20 2.98 0.41
N GLY A 24 2.76 1.77 0.41
CA GLY A 24 4.20 1.57 0.20
C GLY A 24 5.08 2.20 1.29
N ASN A 25 6.37 2.35 0.99
CA ASN A 25 7.36 2.85 1.94
C ASN A 25 7.60 4.35 1.82
N ILE A 26 8.10 4.94 2.89
CA ILE A 26 8.66 6.30 2.93
C ILE A 26 10.11 6.23 3.44
N PHE A 27 10.92 7.22 3.11
CA PHE A 27 12.25 7.40 3.68
C PHE A 27 12.16 8.36 4.87
N ALA A 28 12.73 7.96 6.00
CA ALA A 28 12.93 8.87 7.12
C ALA A 28 13.99 9.92 6.76
N GLY A 29 13.80 11.15 7.24
CA GLY A 29 14.78 12.23 7.11
C GLY A 29 16.02 11.99 7.98
N GLN A 30 16.99 12.89 7.85
CA GLN A 30 18.30 12.82 8.48
C GLN A 30 18.34 13.64 9.78
N ASP A 31 17.30 13.56 10.60
CA ASP A 31 17.05 14.42 11.77
C ASP A 31 18.29 14.75 12.64
#